data_AF-A0A1Y6B9U8-F1
#
_entry.id   AF-A0A1Y6B9U8-F1
#
_cell.length_a   1.000
_cell.length_b   1.000
_cell.length_c   1.000
_cell.angle_alpha   90.00
_cell.angle_beta   90.00
_cell.angle_gamma   90.00
#
_symmetry.space_group_name_H-M   'P 1'
#
loop_
_entity.id
_entity.type
_entity.pdbx_description
1 polymer ?
#
loop_
_entity_poly.entity_id
_entity_poly.type
_entity_poly.pdbx_seq_one_letter_code
_entity_poly.pdbx_strand_id
1 'polypeptide(L)'
;MELQVLIKEGIDQWLSKKPKQRSIHSLAKKAGVKYSTLISVYNNVINPQIEKLVPVLLMVFGSHRTRQILATYQPSLLEVFTQVLGADRSNQDDGDDTLYELLEKTEYFVVYLLCITTGVSRENIARLYGKTHLKALKDLYDLNFVEYDNGRYLAKKSFVSFPSVRKIMSFVPHLVSMFDDDNIGKGGNAFMFAENISENDLQRIRDLMERYNRDLKKILDSSDASGELCWYGVNFTNYVNPNRIEDIDI
;
A
#
# COMPACT_ATOMS: atom_id res chain seq x y z
N MET A 1 21.68 -5.85 -20.34
CA MET A 1 22.10 -4.68 -19.55
C MET A 1 22.86 -5.18 -18.34
N GLU A 2 23.97 -4.55 -17.96
CA GLU A 2 24.71 -4.98 -16.77
C GLU A 2 24.03 -4.51 -15.49
N LEU A 3 24.08 -5.31 -14.42
CA LEU A 3 23.44 -5.02 -13.14
C LEU A 3 23.84 -3.65 -12.56
N GLN A 4 25.12 -3.26 -12.70
CA GLN A 4 25.62 -1.98 -12.20
C GLN A 4 25.00 -0.79 -12.91
N VAL A 5 24.84 -0.87 -14.24
CA VAL A 5 24.18 0.15 -15.06
C VAL A 5 22.73 0.32 -14.61
N LEU A 6 22.03 -0.79 -14.43
CA LEU A 6 20.65 -0.77 -13.93
C LEU A 6 20.58 -0.09 -12.56
N ILE A 7 21.42 -0.50 -11.60
CA ILE A 7 21.45 0.09 -10.25
C ILE A 7 21.73 1.59 -10.30
N LYS A 8 22.69 2.01 -11.11
CA LYS A 8 23.03 3.43 -11.29
C LYS A 8 21.83 4.22 -11.79
N GLU A 9 21.13 3.75 -12.82
CA GLU A 9 19.91 4.39 -13.33
C GLU A 9 18.82 4.51 -12.26
N GLY A 10 18.63 3.46 -11.45
CA GLY A 10 17.69 3.48 -10.32
C GLY A 10 18.06 4.52 -9.26
N ILE A 11 19.36 4.64 -8.93
CA ILE A 11 19.86 5.65 -8.00
C ILE A 11 19.66 7.05 -8.59
N ASP A 12 19.96 7.26 -9.87
CA ASP A 12 19.78 8.55 -10.55
C ASP A 12 18.32 9.00 -10.54
N GLN A 13 17.39 8.08 -10.85
CA GLN A 13 15.94 8.34 -10.76
C GLN A 13 15.51 8.64 -9.33
N TRP A 14 16.06 7.92 -8.34
CA TRP A 14 15.74 8.18 -6.94
C TRP A 14 16.24 9.56 -6.49
N LEU A 15 17.44 9.97 -6.89
CA LEU A 15 18.04 11.27 -6.57
C LEU A 15 17.24 12.42 -7.21
N SER A 16 16.84 12.28 -8.47
CA SER A 16 16.15 13.34 -9.23
C SER A 16 14.76 13.68 -8.67
N LYS A 17 14.09 12.73 -8.01
CA LYS A 17 12.78 12.95 -7.38
C LYS A 17 12.77 14.03 -6.28
N LYS A 18 13.84 14.14 -5.49
CA LYS A 18 13.95 15.15 -4.40
C LYS A 18 15.39 15.67 -4.27
N PRO A 19 15.90 16.46 -5.24
CA PRO A 19 17.32 16.74 -5.40
C PRO A 19 17.93 17.54 -4.23
N LYS A 20 17.12 18.30 -3.49
CA LYS A 20 17.57 19.05 -2.31
C LYS A 20 17.67 18.19 -1.03
N GLN A 21 17.05 17.01 -1.01
CA GLN A 21 16.90 16.19 0.20
C GLN A 21 17.53 14.79 0.05
N ARG A 22 17.75 14.34 -1.18
CA ARG A 22 18.26 13.01 -1.51
C ARG A 22 19.71 13.11 -1.96
N SER A 23 20.56 12.25 -1.41
CA SER A 23 21.97 12.12 -1.77
C SER A 23 22.39 10.65 -1.65
N ILE A 24 23.47 10.25 -2.31
CA ILE A 24 24.00 8.88 -2.19
C ILE A 24 24.34 8.56 -0.73
N HIS A 25 24.83 9.55 0.02
CA HIS A 25 25.09 9.40 1.45
C HIS A 25 23.81 9.12 2.25
N SER A 26 22.73 9.87 2.00
CA SER A 26 21.47 9.65 2.71
C SER A 26 20.80 8.34 2.30
N LEU A 27 20.94 7.89 1.04
CA LEU A 27 20.50 6.58 0.59
C LEU A 27 21.26 5.45 1.29
N ALA A 28 22.61 5.51 1.30
CA ALA A 28 23.45 4.52 1.97
C ALA A 28 23.07 4.37 3.45
N LYS A 29 22.92 5.50 4.15
CA LYS A 29 22.50 5.52 5.56
C LYS A 29 21.13 4.89 5.78
N LYS A 30 20.13 5.23 4.95
CA LYS A 30 18.76 4.69 5.08
C LYS A 30 18.68 3.21 4.73
N ALA A 31 19.44 2.76 3.73
CA ALA A 31 19.50 1.37 3.31
C ALA A 31 20.38 0.50 4.23
N GLY A 32 21.10 1.09 5.20
CA GLY A 32 22.01 0.36 6.08
C GLY A 32 23.27 -0.16 5.37
N VAL A 33 23.66 0.44 4.23
CA VAL A 33 24.83 0.04 3.44
C VAL A 33 25.96 1.04 3.64
N LYS A 34 27.22 0.57 3.64
CA LYS A 34 28.38 1.46 3.72
C LYS A 34 28.41 2.42 2.53
N TYR A 35 28.60 3.71 2.80
CA TYR A 35 28.68 4.74 1.75
C TYR A 35 29.75 4.43 0.69
N SER A 36 30.92 3.96 1.10
CA SER A 36 32.00 3.55 0.20
C SER A 36 31.60 2.40 -0.73
N THR A 37 30.78 1.46 -0.27
CA THR A 37 30.25 0.39 -1.12
C THR A 37 29.28 0.95 -2.15
N LEU A 38 28.33 1.78 -1.72
CA LEU A 38 27.32 2.33 -2.62
C LEU A 38 27.93 3.27 -3.68
N ILE A 39 28.91 4.10 -3.30
CA ILE A 39 29.57 5.02 -4.24
C ILE A 39 30.42 4.27 -5.28
N SER A 40 31.12 3.19 -4.88
CA SER A 40 31.87 2.35 -5.82
C SER A 40 30.97 1.64 -6.82
N VAL A 41 29.78 1.21 -6.39
CA VAL A 41 28.76 0.62 -7.29
C VAL A 41 28.21 1.68 -8.24
N TYR A 42 27.84 2.85 -7.72
CA TYR A 42 27.31 3.96 -8.52
C TYR A 42 28.30 4.44 -9.59
N ASN A 43 29.60 4.43 -9.28
CA ASN A 43 30.67 4.81 -10.20
C ASN A 43 31.17 3.64 -11.07
N ASN A 44 30.54 2.46 -11.02
CA ASN A 44 30.94 1.26 -11.76
C ASN A 44 32.39 0.80 -11.49
N VAL A 45 32.90 1.01 -10.27
CA VAL A 45 34.28 0.67 -9.87
C VAL A 45 34.38 -0.79 -9.40
N ILE A 46 33.29 -1.36 -8.90
CA ILE A 46 33.26 -2.73 -8.37
C ILE A 46 32.02 -3.47 -8.85
N ASN A 47 32.15 -4.79 -9.03
CA ASN A 47 31.01 -5.71 -9.12
C ASN A 47 30.48 -6.02 -7.72
N PRO A 48 29.32 -5.47 -7.30
CA PRO A 48 28.79 -5.75 -5.99
C PRO A 48 28.19 -7.15 -5.89
N GLN A 49 28.28 -7.71 -4.68
CA GLN A 49 27.42 -8.81 -4.27
C GLN A 49 25.99 -8.28 -4.12
N ILE A 50 25.06 -8.78 -4.93
CA ILE A 50 23.67 -8.34 -5.00
C ILE A 50 22.95 -8.48 -3.65
N GLU A 51 23.34 -9.45 -2.82
CA GLU A 51 22.84 -9.69 -1.47
C GLU A 51 23.00 -8.45 -0.59
N LYS A 52 24.14 -7.76 -0.71
CA LYS A 52 24.46 -6.54 0.05
C LYS A 52 23.71 -5.32 -0.45
N LEU A 53 23.13 -5.41 -1.65
CA LEU A 53 22.41 -4.31 -2.28
C LEU A 53 20.90 -4.48 -2.28
N VAL A 54 20.35 -5.61 -1.82
CA VAL A 54 18.89 -5.80 -1.72
C VAL A 54 18.19 -4.64 -1.00
N PRO A 55 18.68 -4.10 0.14
CA PRO A 55 18.05 -2.94 0.78
C PRO A 55 18.06 -1.69 -0.11
N VAL A 56 19.12 -1.50 -0.90
CA VAL A 56 19.23 -0.37 -1.86
C VAL A 56 18.24 -0.58 -3.01
N LEU A 57 18.18 -1.79 -3.58
CA LEU A 57 17.24 -2.14 -4.65
C LEU A 57 15.79 -1.89 -4.19
N LEU A 58 15.45 -2.34 -2.98
CA LEU A 58 14.14 -2.09 -2.37
C LEU A 58 13.82 -0.60 -2.22
N MET A 59 14.82 0.25 -1.95
CA MET A 59 14.59 1.69 -1.79
C MET A 59 14.48 2.44 -3.11
N VAL A 60 15.25 2.04 -4.13
CA VAL A 60 15.31 2.77 -5.41
C VAL A 60 14.32 2.25 -6.44
N PHE A 61 14.08 0.93 -6.46
CA PHE A 61 13.16 0.27 -7.37
C PHE A 61 11.86 -0.13 -6.70
N GLY A 62 11.90 -0.46 -5.41
CA GLY A 62 10.78 -1.05 -4.69
C GLY A 62 10.71 -2.58 -4.82
N SER A 63 9.69 -3.20 -4.23
CA SER A 63 9.60 -4.65 -4.03
C SER A 63 9.41 -5.45 -5.32
N HIS A 64 8.52 -5.01 -6.21
CA HIS A 64 8.20 -5.77 -7.42
C HIS A 64 9.39 -5.77 -8.39
N ARG A 65 9.94 -4.59 -8.68
CA ARG A 65 11.08 -4.50 -9.59
C ARG A 65 12.36 -5.10 -8.98
N THR A 66 12.52 -5.06 -7.65
CA THR A 66 13.58 -5.82 -6.97
C THR A 66 13.43 -7.33 -7.19
N ARG A 67 12.21 -7.91 -7.12
CA ARG A 67 12.01 -9.34 -7.42
C ARG A 67 12.41 -9.68 -8.85
N GLN A 68 12.06 -8.84 -9.82
CA GLN A 68 12.46 -9.05 -11.22
C GLN A 68 13.98 -9.04 -11.40
N ILE A 69 14.65 -8.11 -10.72
CA ILE A 69 16.13 -8.03 -10.70
C ILE A 69 16.71 -9.29 -10.06
N LEU A 70 16.20 -9.72 -8.90
CA LEU A 70 16.65 -10.94 -8.24
C LEU A 70 16.40 -12.19 -9.10
N ALA A 71 15.25 -12.30 -9.75
CA ALA A 71 14.95 -13.39 -10.66
C ALA A 71 15.94 -13.49 -11.83
N THR A 72 16.45 -12.34 -12.29
CA THR A 72 17.37 -12.27 -13.43
C THR A 72 18.82 -12.53 -13.01
N TYR A 73 19.27 -11.93 -11.91
CA TYR A 73 20.69 -11.90 -11.56
C TYR A 73 21.07 -12.80 -10.38
N GLN A 74 20.13 -13.19 -9.50
CA GLN A 74 20.37 -14.09 -8.37
C GLN A 74 19.11 -14.85 -7.93
N PRO A 75 18.69 -15.88 -8.68
CA PRO A 75 17.45 -16.61 -8.43
C PRO A 75 17.37 -17.26 -7.04
N SER A 76 18.50 -17.69 -6.48
CA SER A 76 18.56 -18.27 -5.13
C SER A 76 18.13 -17.29 -4.03
N LEU A 77 18.40 -15.99 -4.22
CA LEU A 77 18.03 -14.96 -3.26
C LEU A 77 16.54 -14.60 -3.37
N LEU A 78 15.92 -14.80 -4.53
CA LEU A 78 14.49 -14.57 -4.73
C LEU A 78 13.62 -15.45 -3.83
N GLU A 79 14.02 -16.71 -3.61
CA GLU A 79 13.28 -17.65 -2.77
C GLU A 79 13.23 -17.16 -1.32
N VAL A 80 14.39 -16.82 -0.75
CA VAL A 80 14.51 -16.25 0.61
C VAL A 80 13.75 -14.93 0.71
N PHE A 81 13.89 -14.07 -0.29
CA PHE A 81 13.21 -12.78 -0.34
C PHE A 81 11.68 -12.95 -0.35
N THR A 82 11.17 -13.94 -1.07
CA THR A 82 9.73 -14.23 -1.16
C THR A 82 9.19 -14.80 0.14
N GLN A 83 9.95 -15.66 0.83
CA GLN A 83 9.58 -16.19 2.14
C GLN A 83 9.50 -15.10 3.22
N VAL A 84 10.45 -14.15 3.22
CA VAL A 84 10.51 -13.07 4.23
C VAL A 84 9.47 -11.98 3.97
N LEU A 85 9.18 -11.65 2.70
CA LEU A 85 8.25 -10.57 2.34
C LEU A 85 6.84 -11.04 1.98
N GLY A 86 6.58 -12.34 2.04
CA GLY A 86 5.30 -12.96 1.68
C GLY A 86 5.10 -13.12 0.17
N ALA A 87 4.53 -14.25 -0.23
CA ALA A 87 4.18 -14.58 -1.61
C ALA A 87 3.12 -13.63 -2.19
N ASP A 88 2.19 -13.16 -1.37
CA ASP A 88 1.03 -12.33 -1.80
C ASP A 88 1.34 -10.85 -2.03
N ARG A 89 2.58 -10.39 -1.79
CA ARG A 89 3.01 -9.03 -2.21
C ARG A 89 3.47 -8.97 -3.67
N SER A 90 3.30 -10.06 -4.43
CA SER A 90 3.69 -10.20 -5.84
C SER A 90 3.04 -9.20 -6.79
N ASN A 91 1.90 -8.60 -6.41
CA ASN A 91 1.21 -7.56 -7.18
C ASN A 91 1.47 -6.12 -6.68
N GLN A 92 2.41 -5.92 -5.75
CA GLN A 92 2.81 -4.57 -5.32
C GLN A 92 3.73 -3.95 -6.36
N ASP A 93 3.18 -3.61 -7.52
CA ASP A 93 3.81 -2.68 -8.45
C ASP A 93 4.17 -1.43 -7.67
N ASP A 94 5.48 -1.12 -7.64
CA ASP A 94 6.06 -0.04 -6.87
C ASP A 94 5.33 1.24 -7.25
N GLY A 95 4.38 1.62 -6.40
CA GLY A 95 3.29 2.47 -6.84
C GLY A 95 3.82 3.79 -7.36
N ASP A 96 3.09 4.33 -8.31
CA ASP A 96 3.37 5.64 -8.86
C ASP A 96 3.48 6.63 -7.69
N ASP A 97 4.68 7.19 -7.48
CA ASP A 97 4.90 8.15 -6.38
C ASP A 97 3.87 9.27 -6.44
N THR A 98 3.41 9.63 -7.65
CA THR A 98 2.32 10.60 -7.85
C THR A 98 0.99 10.10 -7.28
N LEU A 99 0.62 8.83 -7.51
CA LEU A 99 -0.58 8.26 -6.89
C LEU A 99 -0.46 8.30 -5.37
N TYR A 100 0.68 7.89 -4.80
CA TYR A 100 0.86 7.89 -3.35
C TYR A 100 0.80 9.28 -2.73
N GLU A 101 1.30 10.30 -3.43
CA GLU A 101 1.22 11.71 -3.03
C GLU A 101 -0.22 12.25 -3.11
N LEU A 102 -1.00 11.83 -4.10
CA LEU A 102 -2.43 12.17 -4.14
C LEU A 102 -3.20 11.51 -3.01
N LEU A 103 -2.96 10.22 -2.80
CA LEU A 103 -3.60 9.44 -1.74
C LEU A 103 -3.14 9.85 -0.34
N GLU A 104 -2.22 10.81 -0.16
CA GLU A 104 -2.03 11.45 1.16
C GLU A 104 -3.25 12.30 1.57
N LYS A 105 -4.02 12.75 0.59
CA LYS A 105 -5.20 13.57 0.80
C LYS A 105 -6.43 12.68 0.91
N THR A 106 -7.20 12.87 1.97
CA THR A 106 -8.37 12.06 2.30
C THR A 106 -9.35 11.91 1.14
N GLU A 107 -9.63 12.99 0.41
CA GLU A 107 -10.59 12.97 -0.69
C GLU A 107 -10.16 12.07 -1.85
N TYR A 108 -8.86 11.99 -2.13
CA TYR A 108 -8.32 11.11 -3.16
C TYR A 108 -8.32 9.67 -2.67
N PHE A 109 -7.94 9.45 -1.41
CA PHE A 109 -7.93 8.12 -0.82
C PHE A 109 -9.30 7.47 -0.84
N VAL A 110 -10.33 8.19 -0.36
CA VAL A 110 -11.72 7.71 -0.33
C VAL A 110 -12.21 7.40 -1.75
N VAL A 111 -12.04 8.34 -2.69
CA VAL A 111 -12.49 8.12 -4.07
C VAL A 111 -11.79 6.92 -4.70
N TYR A 112 -10.48 6.79 -4.49
CA TYR A 112 -9.72 5.68 -5.05
C TYR A 112 -10.19 4.34 -4.48
N LEU A 113 -10.46 4.23 -3.19
CA LEU A 113 -11.01 3.03 -2.56
C LEU A 113 -12.32 2.59 -3.23
N LEU A 114 -13.21 3.53 -3.52
CA LEU A 114 -14.50 3.26 -4.18
C LEU A 114 -14.34 2.79 -5.62
N CYS A 115 -13.22 3.11 -6.26
CA CYS A 115 -12.93 2.69 -7.62
C CYS A 115 -12.35 1.26 -7.69
N ILE A 116 -11.84 0.68 -6.59
CA ILE A 116 -11.04 -0.57 -6.61
C ILE A 116 -11.85 -1.83 -6.99
N THR A 117 -13.07 -1.97 -6.50
CA THR A 117 -13.86 -3.21 -6.66
C THR A 117 -14.81 -3.11 -7.86
N THR A 118 -16.00 -2.57 -7.65
CA THR A 118 -17.07 -2.49 -8.64
C THR A 118 -17.09 -1.15 -9.38
N GLY A 119 -16.19 -0.25 -9.02
CA GLY A 119 -16.17 1.12 -9.50
C GLY A 119 -17.32 1.98 -8.98
N VAL A 120 -17.20 3.29 -9.19
CA VAL A 120 -18.14 4.30 -8.69
C VAL A 120 -18.62 5.22 -9.80
N SER A 121 -19.89 5.61 -9.78
CA SER A 121 -20.42 6.62 -10.71
C SER A 121 -20.12 8.03 -10.24
N ARG A 122 -20.07 8.98 -11.17
CA ARG A 122 -19.89 10.40 -10.88
C ARG A 122 -21.03 10.92 -9.99
N GLU A 123 -22.25 10.49 -10.26
CA GLU A 123 -23.47 10.87 -9.55
C GLU A 123 -23.42 10.42 -8.09
N ASN A 124 -22.91 9.20 -7.83
CA ASN A 124 -22.72 8.70 -6.48
C ASN A 124 -21.68 9.50 -5.71
N ILE A 125 -20.53 9.83 -6.32
CA ILE A 125 -19.54 10.70 -5.68
C ILE A 125 -20.12 12.09 -5.39
N ALA A 126 -20.88 12.67 -6.33
CA ALA A 126 -21.52 13.95 -6.16
C ALA A 126 -22.51 13.95 -4.98
N ARG A 127 -23.35 12.92 -4.90
CA ARG A 127 -24.40 12.77 -3.89
C ARG A 127 -23.84 12.54 -2.50
N LEU A 128 -22.85 11.67 -2.36
CA LEU A 128 -22.34 11.22 -1.06
C LEU A 128 -21.21 12.10 -0.52
N TYR A 129 -20.37 12.67 -1.40
CA TYR A 129 -19.10 13.27 -1.01
C TYR A 129 -18.88 14.69 -1.58
N GLY A 130 -19.78 15.16 -2.44
CA GLY A 130 -19.80 16.53 -2.94
C GLY A 130 -18.67 16.90 -3.91
N LYS A 131 -18.50 18.21 -4.10
CA LYS A 131 -17.63 18.78 -5.16
C LYS A 131 -16.15 18.47 -4.98
N THR A 132 -15.66 18.42 -3.74
CA THR A 132 -14.23 18.16 -3.46
C THR A 132 -13.81 16.77 -3.95
N HIS A 133 -14.62 15.75 -3.69
CA HIS A 133 -14.36 14.38 -4.13
C HIS A 133 -14.59 14.20 -5.63
N LEU A 134 -15.53 14.94 -6.24
CA LEU A 134 -15.66 14.99 -7.70
C LEU A 134 -14.39 15.52 -8.39
N LYS A 135 -13.76 16.53 -7.80
CA LYS A 135 -12.47 17.03 -8.30
C LYS A 135 -11.40 15.95 -8.18
N ALA A 136 -11.31 15.27 -7.04
CA ALA A 136 -10.36 14.17 -6.85
C ALA A 136 -10.58 13.04 -7.87
N LEU A 137 -11.83 12.66 -8.15
CA LEU A 137 -12.17 11.68 -9.19
C LEU A 137 -11.68 12.11 -10.57
N LYS A 138 -11.93 13.37 -10.93
CA LYS A 138 -11.46 13.94 -12.20
C LYS A 138 -9.94 13.91 -12.29
N ASP A 139 -9.25 14.35 -11.25
CA ASP A 139 -7.79 14.40 -11.21
C ASP A 139 -7.19 12.97 -11.31
N LEU A 140 -7.78 11.98 -10.64
CA LEU A 140 -7.39 10.57 -10.76
C LEU A 140 -7.60 10.01 -12.19
N TYR A 141 -8.68 10.42 -12.86
CA TYR A 141 -8.98 10.01 -14.23
C TYR A 141 -8.02 10.65 -15.23
N ASP A 142 -7.81 11.97 -15.12
CA ASP A 142 -6.89 12.73 -15.98
C ASP A 142 -5.44 12.22 -15.87
N LEU A 143 -5.04 11.79 -14.66
CA LEU A 143 -3.74 11.18 -14.39
C LEU A 143 -3.69 9.68 -14.68
N ASN A 144 -4.73 9.11 -15.27
CA ASN A 144 -4.79 7.72 -15.73
C ASN A 144 -4.66 6.68 -14.59
N PHE A 145 -5.05 7.04 -13.36
CA PHE A 145 -5.11 6.10 -12.22
C PHE A 145 -6.43 5.35 -12.13
N VAL A 146 -7.48 5.92 -12.72
CA VAL A 146 -8.78 5.28 -12.90
C VAL A 146 -9.15 5.33 -14.38
N GLU A 147 -9.96 4.38 -14.82
CA GLU A 147 -10.59 4.36 -16.14
C GLU A 147 -12.09 4.45 -16.02
N TYR A 148 -12.74 4.90 -17.10
CA TYR A 148 -14.19 4.98 -17.16
C TYR A 148 -14.70 3.86 -18.06
N ASP A 149 -15.48 2.95 -17.48
CA ASP A 149 -16.11 1.85 -18.20
C ASP A 149 -17.55 1.69 -17.71
N ASN A 150 -18.48 1.49 -18.65
CA ASN A 150 -19.89 1.20 -18.37
C ASN A 150 -20.56 2.13 -17.33
N GLY A 151 -20.27 3.44 -17.39
CA GLY A 151 -20.88 4.41 -16.47
C GLY A 151 -20.16 4.57 -15.12
N ARG A 152 -19.07 3.84 -14.90
CA ARG A 152 -18.36 3.78 -13.62
C ARG A 152 -16.87 4.05 -13.80
N TYR A 153 -16.27 4.62 -12.76
CA TYR A 153 -14.84 4.79 -12.66
C TYR A 153 -14.23 3.63 -11.89
N LEU A 154 -13.27 2.95 -12.50
CA LEU A 154 -12.59 1.76 -11.98
C LEU A 154 -11.11 2.06 -11.77
N ALA A 155 -10.54 1.63 -10.65
CA ALA A 155 -9.13 1.80 -10.38
C ALA A 155 -8.33 0.83 -11.24
N LYS A 156 -7.30 1.34 -11.92
CA LYS A 156 -6.40 0.49 -12.72
C LYS A 156 -5.53 -0.43 -11.87
N LYS A 157 -5.35 -0.09 -10.58
CA LYS A 157 -4.71 -0.95 -9.59
C LYS A 157 -5.74 -1.33 -8.54
N SER A 158 -5.97 -2.63 -8.39
CA SER A 158 -6.91 -3.20 -7.43
C SER A 158 -6.42 -3.15 -5.97
N PHE A 159 -5.22 -2.61 -5.72
CA PHE A 159 -4.62 -2.55 -4.40
C PHE A 159 -3.65 -1.38 -4.26
N VAL A 160 -3.70 -0.70 -3.12
CA VAL A 160 -2.70 0.30 -2.72
C VAL A 160 -2.11 -0.12 -1.39
N SER A 161 -0.83 -0.51 -1.40
CA SER A 161 -0.08 -0.70 -0.17
C SER A 161 0.40 0.65 0.33
N PHE A 162 -0.07 1.12 1.48
CA PHE A 162 0.58 2.26 2.12
C PHE A 162 1.89 1.83 2.77
N PRO A 163 2.98 2.61 2.60
CA PRO A 163 4.28 2.26 3.16
C PRO A 163 4.35 2.45 4.69
N SER A 164 3.35 3.08 5.32
CA SER A 164 3.35 3.37 6.75
C SER A 164 1.99 3.13 7.38
N VAL A 165 1.96 2.33 8.45
CA VAL A 165 0.77 2.12 9.30
C VAL A 165 0.26 3.46 9.84
N ARG A 166 1.14 4.40 10.21
CA ARG A 166 0.70 5.73 10.69
C ARG A 166 -0.16 6.48 9.66
N LYS A 167 0.11 6.27 8.37
CA LYS A 167 -0.66 6.90 7.29
C LYS A 167 -2.02 6.23 7.11
N ILE A 168 -2.09 4.91 7.26
CA ILE A 168 -3.39 4.23 7.34
C ILE A 168 -4.18 4.78 8.54
N MET A 169 -3.52 4.92 9.70
CA MET A 169 -4.14 5.46 10.91
C MET A 169 -4.66 6.89 10.75
N SER A 170 -4.02 7.73 9.92
CA SER A 170 -4.53 9.10 9.67
C SER A 170 -5.85 9.14 8.88
N PHE A 171 -6.20 8.09 8.14
CA PHE A 171 -7.48 8.03 7.44
C PHE A 171 -8.63 7.50 8.32
N VAL A 172 -8.32 6.89 9.45
CA VAL A 172 -9.30 6.24 10.33
C VAL A 172 -10.37 7.21 10.81
N PRO A 173 -10.04 8.41 11.33
CA PRO A 173 -11.07 9.36 11.75
C PRO A 173 -12.05 9.70 10.62
N HIS A 174 -11.57 9.77 9.38
CA HIS A 174 -12.41 10.06 8.23
C HIS A 174 -13.31 8.89 7.87
N LEU A 175 -12.80 7.66 7.85
CA LEU A 175 -13.61 6.47 7.59
C LEU A 175 -14.65 6.26 8.69
N VAL A 176 -14.29 6.52 9.95
CA VAL A 176 -15.23 6.51 11.07
C VAL A 176 -16.27 7.61 10.94
N SER A 177 -15.92 8.81 10.47
CA SER A 177 -16.90 9.90 10.25
C SER A 177 -17.94 9.60 9.17
N MET A 178 -17.67 8.63 8.30
CA MET A 178 -18.64 8.19 7.30
C MET A 178 -19.65 7.21 7.89
N PHE A 179 -19.31 6.53 9.00
CA PHE A 179 -20.19 5.57 9.65
C PHE A 179 -21.53 6.21 10.03
N ASP A 180 -22.59 5.57 9.56
CA ASP A 180 -23.98 5.99 9.77
C ASP A 180 -24.66 4.95 10.67
N ASP A 181 -24.94 5.36 11.91
CA ASP A 181 -25.51 4.51 12.94
C ASP A 181 -26.96 4.13 12.66
N ASP A 182 -27.68 4.88 11.82
CA ASP A 182 -29.04 4.54 11.38
C ASP A 182 -29.08 3.25 10.54
N ASN A 183 -27.93 2.80 10.03
CA ASN A 183 -27.79 1.56 9.26
C ASN A 183 -27.49 0.33 10.14
N ILE A 184 -27.29 0.49 11.45
CA ILE A 184 -27.10 -0.65 12.36
C ILE A 184 -28.33 -1.55 12.35
N GLY A 185 -28.11 -2.85 12.12
CA GLY A 185 -29.19 -3.84 11.97
C GLY A 185 -29.85 -3.86 10.59
N LYS A 186 -29.46 -2.97 9.67
CA LYS A 186 -29.92 -2.91 8.26
C LYS A 186 -28.82 -3.29 7.26
N GLY A 187 -27.80 -4.01 7.72
CA GLY A 187 -26.59 -4.34 6.96
C GLY A 187 -25.34 -3.63 7.46
N GLY A 188 -25.49 -2.56 8.25
CA GLY A 188 -24.42 -1.99 9.07
C GLY A 188 -24.18 -2.83 10.32
N ASN A 189 -22.91 -2.92 10.74
CA ASN A 189 -22.49 -3.60 11.95
C ASN A 189 -21.40 -2.78 12.65
N ALA A 190 -21.46 -2.71 13.98
CA ALA A 190 -20.42 -2.16 14.83
C ALA A 190 -20.16 -3.13 15.99
N PHE A 191 -18.90 -3.51 16.17
CA PHE A 191 -18.49 -4.40 17.26
C PHE A 191 -17.15 -3.93 17.82
N MET A 192 -17.02 -4.00 19.14
CA MET A 192 -15.78 -3.72 19.87
C MET A 192 -15.71 -4.70 21.03
N PHE A 193 -14.59 -5.40 21.16
CA PHE A 193 -14.30 -6.29 22.29
C PHE A 193 -12.81 -6.27 22.59
N ALA A 194 -12.46 -6.54 23.84
CA ALA A 194 -11.08 -6.65 24.30
C ALA A 194 -11.00 -7.85 25.24
N GLU A 195 -10.11 -8.79 24.95
CA GLU A 195 -9.98 -10.05 25.69
C GLU A 195 -8.51 -10.44 25.84
N ASN A 196 -8.22 -11.20 26.90
CA ASN A 196 -6.92 -11.86 27.06
C ASN A 196 -6.96 -13.21 26.36
N ILE A 197 -6.07 -13.43 25.40
CA ILE A 197 -6.04 -14.64 24.57
C ILE A 197 -4.68 -15.33 24.63
N SER A 198 -4.68 -16.66 24.48
CA SER A 198 -3.44 -17.43 24.34
C SER A 198 -2.81 -17.20 22.95
N GLU A 199 -1.52 -17.51 22.80
CA GLU A 199 -0.84 -17.44 21.49
C GLU A 199 -1.46 -18.40 20.47
N ASN A 200 -1.87 -19.59 20.91
CA ASN A 200 -2.59 -20.55 20.07
C ASN A 200 -3.93 -19.99 19.58
N ASP A 201 -4.69 -19.33 20.45
CA ASP A 201 -5.96 -18.72 20.07
C ASP A 201 -5.76 -17.47 19.20
N LEU A 202 -4.68 -16.71 19.40
CA LEU A 202 -4.30 -15.62 18.51
C LEU A 202 -4.07 -16.13 17.08
N GLN A 203 -3.40 -17.27 16.91
CA GLN A 203 -3.23 -17.85 15.57
C GLN A 203 -4.58 -18.28 14.98
N ARG A 204 -5.47 -18.91 15.77
CA ARG A 204 -6.82 -19.28 15.32
C ARG A 204 -7.64 -18.07 14.88
N ILE A 205 -7.51 -16.94 15.58
CA ILE A 205 -8.15 -15.68 15.23
C ILE A 205 -7.58 -15.13 13.91
N ARG A 206 -6.25 -15.14 13.73
CA ARG A 206 -5.61 -14.75 12.46
C ARG A 206 -6.14 -15.55 11.28
N ASP A 207 -6.17 -16.88 11.40
CA ASP A 207 -6.68 -17.76 10.35
C ASP A 207 -8.16 -17.47 10.04
N LEU A 208 -8.97 -17.16 11.05
CA LEU A 208 -10.37 -16.79 10.88
C LEU A 208 -10.51 -15.46 10.14
N MET A 209 -9.72 -14.45 10.49
CA MET A 209 -9.70 -13.15 9.80
C MET A 209 -9.26 -13.27 8.34
N GLU A 210 -8.25 -14.09 8.06
CA GLU A 210 -7.80 -14.37 6.70
C GLU A 210 -8.88 -15.06 5.86
N ARG A 211 -9.59 -16.02 6.43
CA ARG A 211 -10.75 -16.64 5.78
C ARG A 211 -11.87 -15.62 5.53
N TYR A 212 -12.23 -14.84 6.53
CA TYR A 212 -13.22 -13.77 6.43
C TYR A 212 -12.89 -12.80 5.29
N ASN A 213 -11.65 -12.29 5.23
CA ASN A 213 -11.21 -11.36 4.18
C ASN A 213 -11.27 -12.00 2.78
N ARG A 214 -10.89 -13.27 2.68
CA ARG A 214 -10.93 -14.03 1.42
C ARG A 214 -12.36 -14.21 0.93
N ASP A 215 -13.28 -14.58 1.81
CA ASP A 215 -14.67 -14.81 1.44
C ASP A 215 -15.40 -13.50 1.14
N LEU A 216 -15.13 -12.45 1.90
CA LEU A 216 -15.60 -11.09 1.60
C LEU A 216 -15.13 -10.63 0.21
N LYS A 217 -13.84 -10.83 -0.10
CA LYS A 217 -13.29 -10.47 -1.43
C LYS A 217 -13.99 -11.22 -2.56
N LYS A 218 -14.29 -12.51 -2.41
CA LYS A 218 -15.06 -13.27 -3.42
C LYS A 218 -16.44 -12.67 -3.66
N ILE A 219 -17.11 -12.20 -2.61
CA ILE A 219 -18.42 -11.55 -2.72
C ILE A 219 -18.26 -10.24 -3.49
N LEU A 220 -17.31 -9.38 -3.09
CA LEU A 220 -17.09 -8.07 -3.71
C LEU A 220 -16.59 -8.13 -5.15
N ASP A 221 -15.84 -9.18 -5.50
CA ASP A 221 -15.35 -9.42 -6.86
C ASP A 221 -16.39 -10.16 -7.74
N SER A 222 -17.54 -10.56 -7.19
CA SER A 222 -18.59 -11.24 -7.97
C SER A 222 -19.31 -10.28 -8.90
N SER A 223 -19.75 -10.76 -10.07
CA SER A 223 -20.52 -9.96 -11.04
C SER A 223 -21.80 -9.37 -10.46
N ASP A 224 -22.35 -10.00 -9.43
CA ASP A 224 -23.63 -9.64 -8.83
C ASP A 224 -23.49 -8.53 -7.77
N ALA A 225 -22.25 -8.16 -7.39
CA ALA A 225 -21.97 -7.13 -6.41
C ALA A 225 -22.08 -5.69 -6.96
N SER A 226 -22.37 -5.51 -8.25
CA SER A 226 -22.50 -4.19 -8.90
C SER A 226 -23.77 -3.44 -8.46
N GLY A 227 -23.75 -2.89 -7.25
CA GLY A 227 -24.86 -2.12 -6.66
C GLY A 227 -24.65 -0.60 -6.66
N GLU A 228 -25.65 0.12 -6.14
CA GLU A 228 -25.56 1.56 -5.85
C GLU A 228 -25.14 1.86 -4.40
N LEU A 229 -25.15 0.85 -3.53
CA LEU A 229 -24.75 0.99 -2.15
C LEU A 229 -23.23 1.06 -2.04
N CYS A 230 -22.75 2.13 -1.41
CA CYS A 230 -21.35 2.26 -1.04
C CYS A 230 -21.11 1.43 0.23
N TRP A 231 -20.31 0.37 0.12
CA TRP A 231 -19.88 -0.41 1.27
C TRP A 231 -18.41 -0.14 1.58
N TYR A 232 -18.11 0.18 2.83
CA TYR A 232 -16.75 0.25 3.34
C TYR A 232 -16.72 -0.50 4.67
N GLY A 233 -15.63 -1.23 4.89
CA GLY A 233 -15.36 -1.93 6.14
C GLY A 233 -13.97 -1.58 6.61
N VAL A 234 -13.85 -1.27 7.89
CA VAL A 234 -12.56 -1.05 8.53
C VAL A 234 -12.46 -1.97 9.73
N ASN A 235 -11.45 -2.84 9.72
CA ASN A 235 -11.19 -3.75 10.84
C ASN A 235 -9.79 -3.48 11.38
N PHE A 236 -9.71 -3.05 12.64
CA PHE A 236 -8.46 -2.95 13.38
C PHE A 236 -8.35 -4.12 14.34
N THR A 237 -7.26 -4.87 14.22
CA THR A 237 -6.88 -5.87 15.19
C THR A 237 -5.47 -5.59 15.64
N ASN A 238 -5.29 -5.48 16.96
CA ASN A 238 -3.99 -5.23 17.58
C ASN A 238 -3.86 -6.08 18.85
N TYR A 239 -2.63 -6.35 19.26
CA TYR A 239 -2.33 -6.85 20.59
C TYR A 239 -1.59 -5.74 21.34
N VAL A 240 -2.00 -5.48 22.59
CA VAL A 240 -1.32 -4.49 23.42
C VAL A 240 0.09 -5.01 23.71
N ASN A 241 1.10 -4.23 23.36
CA ASN A 241 2.47 -4.54 23.75
C ASN A 241 2.63 -4.13 25.23
N PRO A 242 2.82 -5.07 26.17
CA PRO A 242 2.91 -4.76 27.60
C PRO A 242 4.13 -3.88 27.93
N ASN A 243 5.13 -3.82 27.04
CA ASN A 243 6.31 -2.96 27.20
C ASN A 243 6.11 -1.54 26.66
N ARG A 244 4.94 -1.23 26.11
CA ARG A 244 4.60 0.09 25.58
C ARG A 244 3.68 0.79 26.58
N ILE A 245 4.27 1.23 27.70
CA ILE A 245 3.64 2.17 28.62
C ILE A 245 3.76 3.54 27.94
N GLU A 246 2.72 3.96 27.25
CA GLU A 246 2.55 5.38 26.92
C GLU A 246 1.85 6.01 28.12
N ASP A 247 2.41 7.09 28.67
CA ASP A 247 1.73 7.91 29.67
C ASP A 247 0.47 8.47 29.00
N ILE A 248 -0.67 7.84 29.27
CA ILE A 248 -1.96 8.36 28.88
C ILE A 248 -2.33 9.38 29.96
N ASP A 249 -2.15 10.66 29.67
CA ASP A 249 -2.79 11.72 30.43
C ASP A 249 -4.32 11.53 30.28
N ILE A 250 -4.96 11.03 31.34
CA ILE A 250 -6.43 10.90 31.46
C ILE A 250 -7.01 12.24 31.92
#